data_AF-A0A843IAB3-F1
#
_entry.id   AF-A0A843IAB3-F1
#
_cell.length_a   1.000
_cell.length_b   1.000
_cell.length_c   1.000
_cell.angle_alpha   90.00
_cell.angle_beta   90.00
_cell.angle_gamma   90.00
#
_symmetry.space_group_name_H-M   'P 1'
#
loop_
_entity.id
_entity.type
_entity.pdbx_description
1 polymer ?
#
loop_
_entity_poly.entity_id
_entity_poly.type
_entity_poly.pdbx_seq_one_letter_code
_entity_poly.pdbx_strand_id
1 'polypeptide(L)'
;YLPTKKNERTDTWFNVATDGGPTGLRLTKQFLHSLRQHLQPDGAGYFIFSSLSNRILLEKYLKKEQLSSTILTTKRYDGEDLDVYRVTPTASNQQKELRSPTEARST
;
A
#
# COMPACT_ATOMS: atom_id res chain seq x y z
N TYR A 1 -14.31 6.14 -6.78
CA TYR A 1 -14.13 5.06 -7.77
C TYR A 1 -15.51 4.90 -8.33
N LEU A 2 -15.68 4.91 -9.65
CA LEU A 2 -16.99 4.72 -10.27
C LEU A 2 -17.15 3.22 -10.50
N PRO A 3 -17.83 2.47 -9.61
CA PRO A 3 -17.94 1.03 -9.77
C PRO A 3 -18.90 0.75 -10.92
N THR A 4 -18.47 -0.06 -11.89
CA THR A 4 -19.32 -0.48 -13.00
C THR A 4 -20.55 -1.20 -12.46
N LYS A 5 -21.75 -0.71 -12.81
CA LYS A 5 -23.00 -1.34 -12.36
C LYS A 5 -23.15 -2.74 -12.94
N LYS A 6 -23.92 -3.61 -12.27
CA LYS A 6 -24.09 -5.01 -12.70
C LYS A 6 -24.55 -5.15 -14.17
N ASN A 7 -25.39 -4.25 -14.65
CA ASN A 7 -25.92 -4.25 -16.03
C ASN A 7 -24.98 -3.58 -17.06
N GLU A 8 -23.93 -2.91 -16.60
CA GLU A 8 -22.90 -2.28 -17.44
C GLU A 8 -21.66 -3.18 -17.55
N ARG A 9 -21.57 -4.23 -16.71
CA ARG A 9 -20.50 -5.23 -16.78
C ARG A 9 -20.70 -6.11 -18.01
N THR A 10 -19.68 -6.15 -18.84
CA THR A 10 -19.52 -7.10 -19.93
C THR A 10 -18.67 -8.29 -19.43
N ASP A 11 -18.83 -9.49 -19.98
CA ASP A 11 -18.00 -10.65 -19.63
C ASP A 11 -16.60 -10.60 -20.29
N THR A 12 -15.99 -9.42 -20.30
CA THR A 12 -14.73 -9.16 -20.99
C THR A 12 -13.56 -9.10 -20.00
N TRP A 13 -12.36 -9.42 -20.50
CA TRP A 13 -11.10 -9.34 -19.76
C TRP A 13 -10.88 -7.95 -19.13
N PHE A 14 -11.43 -6.90 -19.74
CA PHE A 14 -11.29 -5.53 -19.26
C PHE A 14 -11.94 -5.31 -17.89
N ASN A 15 -13.12 -5.89 -17.65
CA ASN A 15 -13.77 -5.78 -16.35
C ASN A 15 -13.01 -6.55 -15.27
N VAL A 16 -12.39 -7.68 -15.62
CA VAL A 16 -11.52 -8.42 -14.69
C VAL A 16 -10.27 -7.60 -14.36
N ALA A 17 -9.67 -6.94 -15.35
CA ALA A 17 -8.46 -6.14 -15.17
C ALA A 17 -8.69 -4.86 -14.35
N THR A 18 -9.93 -4.34 -14.29
CA THR A 18 -10.24 -3.03 -13.72
C THR A 18 -11.24 -3.05 -12.53
N ASP A 19 -11.85 -4.19 -12.20
CA ASP A 19 -12.78 -4.32 -11.06
C ASP A 19 -12.05 -4.40 -9.71
N GLY A 20 -11.76 -3.22 -9.15
CA GLY A 20 -11.25 -3.07 -7.79
C GLY A 20 -12.32 -3.28 -6.69
N GLY A 21 -13.56 -3.61 -7.04
CA GLY A 21 -14.69 -3.70 -6.12
C GLY A 21 -15.20 -2.33 -5.63
N PRO A 22 -16.13 -2.28 -4.66
CA PRO A 22 -16.82 -1.05 -4.28
C PRO A 22 -15.89 0.11 -3.85
N THR A 23 -14.72 -0.22 -3.29
CA THR A 23 -13.74 0.78 -2.83
C THR A 23 -12.55 0.96 -3.78
N GLY A 24 -12.51 0.23 -4.89
CA GLY A 24 -11.35 0.17 -5.80
C GLY A 24 -10.13 -0.58 -5.24
N LEU A 25 -10.24 -1.24 -4.07
CA LEU A 25 -9.10 -1.75 -3.32
C LEU A 25 -9.16 -3.24 -2.96
N ARG A 26 -10.15 -4.01 -3.46
CA ARG A 26 -10.31 -5.43 -3.10
C ARG A 26 -9.04 -6.23 -3.35
N LEU A 27 -8.48 -6.14 -4.56
CA LEU A 27 -7.28 -6.86 -4.95
C LEU A 27 -6.01 -6.23 -4.34
N THR A 28 -5.92 -4.90 -4.30
CA THR A 28 -4.78 -4.20 -3.69
C THR A 28 -4.59 -4.62 -2.22
N LYS A 29 -5.67 -4.78 -1.46
CA LYS A 29 -5.59 -5.23 -0.05
C LYS A 29 -5.04 -6.65 0.08
N GLN A 30 -5.48 -7.56 -0.78
CA GLN A 30 -4.97 -8.94 -0.82
C GLN A 30 -3.49 -8.97 -1.22
N PHE A 31 -3.13 -8.17 -2.23
CA PHE A 31 -1.76 -8.00 -2.66
C PHE A 31 -0.86 -7.49 -1.53
N LEU A 32 -1.23 -6.40 -0.84
CA LEU A 32 -0.41 -5.84 0.24
C LEU A 32 -0.20 -6.82 1.41
N HIS A 33 -1.24 -7.57 1.76
CA HIS A 33 -1.14 -8.61 2.78
C HIS A 33 -0.14 -9.70 2.38
N SER A 34 -0.26 -10.23 1.17
CA SER A 34 0.66 -11.25 0.65
C SER A 34 2.07 -10.69 0.49
N LEU A 35 2.20 -9.48 -0.04
CA LEU A 35 3.48 -8.81 -0.24
C LEU A 35 4.27 -8.71 1.06
N ARG A 36 3.63 -8.34 2.18
CA ARG A 36 4.30 -8.27 3.48
C ARG A 36 4.95 -9.61 3.88
N GLN A 37 4.36 -10.74 3.53
CA GLN A 37 4.88 -12.08 3.85
C GLN A 37 6.09 -12.47 3.00
N HIS A 38 6.27 -11.83 1.84
CA HIS A 38 7.32 -12.17 0.87
C HIS A 38 8.49 -11.16 0.85
N LEU A 39 8.31 -9.96 1.40
CA LEU A 39 9.38 -8.97 1.46
C LEU A 39 10.42 -9.31 2.52
N GLN A 40 11.68 -9.35 2.09
CA GLN A 40 12.84 -9.25 2.99
C GLN A 40 12.86 -7.88 3.69
N PRO A 41 13.61 -7.72 4.80
CA PRO A 41 13.62 -6.46 5.58
C PRO A 41 13.94 -5.20 4.76
N ASP A 42 14.79 -5.31 3.74
CA ASP A 42 15.20 -4.26 2.80
C ASP A 42 14.47 -4.32 1.45
N GLY A 43 13.58 -5.31 1.28
CA GLY A 43 12.79 -5.51 0.10
C GLY A 43 11.78 -4.39 -0.14
N ALA A 44 11.41 -4.20 -1.42
CA ALA A 44 10.39 -3.24 -1.82
C ALA A 44 9.41 -3.87 -2.80
N GLY A 45 8.14 -3.48 -2.68
CA GLY A 45 7.11 -3.73 -3.68
C GLY A 45 6.60 -2.42 -4.29
N TYR A 46 5.96 -2.55 -5.45
CA TYR A 46 5.42 -1.42 -6.19
C TYR A 46 4.01 -1.73 -6.67
N PHE A 47 3.14 -0.73 -6.64
CA PHE A 47 1.80 -0.84 -7.22
C PHE A 47 1.31 0.51 -7.71
N ILE A 48 0.36 0.48 -8.64
CA ILE A 48 -0.32 1.67 -9.15
C ILE A 48 -1.59 1.90 -8.35
N PHE A 49 -1.83 3.15 -7.96
CA PHE A 49 -3.04 3.58 -7.26
C PHE A 49 -3.75 4.69 -8.03
N SER A 50 -5.04 4.49 -8.21
CA SER A 50 -5.96 5.46 -8.81
C SER A 50 -6.42 6.49 -7.79
N SER A 51 -6.38 7.78 -8.12
CA SER A 51 -6.97 8.84 -7.28
C SER A 51 -8.49 8.71 -7.13
N LEU A 52 -9.15 7.96 -8.02
CA LEU A 52 -10.55 7.62 -7.87
C LEU A 52 -10.74 6.57 -6.75
N SER A 53 -9.74 5.79 -6.37
CA SER A 53 -9.86 4.80 -5.29
C SER A 53 -9.83 5.43 -3.89
N ASN A 54 -10.27 4.69 -2.86
CA ASN A 54 -10.37 5.25 -1.51
C ASN A 54 -8.99 5.32 -0.80
N ARG A 55 -8.31 6.46 -0.89
CA ARG A 55 -6.97 6.65 -0.29
C ARG A 55 -6.95 6.49 1.23
N ILE A 56 -7.95 7.01 1.94
CA ILE A 56 -8.03 6.88 3.40
C ILE A 56 -8.03 5.41 3.81
N LEU A 57 -8.74 4.56 3.06
CA LEU A 57 -8.77 3.14 3.31
C LEU A 57 -7.44 2.46 2.96
N LEU A 58 -6.76 2.87 1.89
CA LEU A 58 -5.43 2.38 1.54
C LEU A 58 -4.44 2.62 2.70
N GLU A 59 -4.36 3.85 3.21
CA GLU A 59 -3.44 4.22 4.30
C GLU A 59 -3.69 3.40 5.57
N LYS A 60 -4.97 3.15 5.91
CA LYS A 60 -5.34 2.27 7.03
C LYS A 60 -4.82 0.85 6.84
N TYR A 61 -4.88 0.32 5.61
CA TYR A 61 -4.40 -1.02 5.31
C TYR A 61 -2.87 -1.11 5.28
N LEU A 62 -2.18 -0.13 4.71
CA LEU A 62 -0.71 -0.08 4.74
C LEU A 62 -0.19 -0.12 6.19
N LYS A 63 -0.80 0.68 7.08
CA LYS A 63 -0.48 0.65 8.51
C LYS A 63 -0.79 -0.70 9.16
N LYS A 64 -1.97 -1.28 8.87
CA LYS A 64 -2.38 -2.60 9.38
C LYS A 64 -1.38 -3.70 9.00
N GLU A 65 -0.91 -3.68 7.76
CA GLU A 65 0.03 -4.68 7.24
C GLU A 65 1.51 -4.34 7.57
N GLN A 66 1.77 -3.32 8.39
CA GLN A 66 3.13 -2.88 8.77
C GLN A 66 4.02 -2.61 7.55
N LEU A 67 3.45 -1.90 6.57
CA LEU A 67 4.14 -1.44 5.37
C LEU A 67 4.23 0.08 5.41
N SER A 68 5.45 0.60 5.25
CA SER A 68 5.70 2.01 4.97
C SER A 68 5.53 2.25 3.46
N SER A 69 5.08 3.44 3.08
CA SER A 69 4.85 3.75 1.66
C SER A 69 5.34 5.15 1.28
N THR A 70 5.66 5.33 0.00
CA THR A 70 6.02 6.61 -0.60
C THR A 70 5.56 6.63 -2.05
N ILE A 71 5.06 7.78 -2.52
CA ILE A 71 4.71 7.98 -3.93
C ILE A 71 5.99 8.39 -4.67
N LEU A 72 6.35 7.62 -5.69
CA LEU A 72 7.55 7.91 -6.50
C LEU A 72 7.26 8.84 -7.67
N THR A 73 6.07 8.71 -8.25
CA THR A 73 5.62 9.57 -9.34
C THR A 73 4.09 9.56 -9.41
N THR A 74 3.54 10.62 -9.96
CA THR A 74 2.12 10.79 -10.24
C THR A 74 1.97 11.22 -11.69
N LYS A 75 1.01 10.63 -12.40
CA LYS A 75 0.66 11.07 -13.75
C LYS A 75 -0.85 11.18 -13.93
N ARG A 76 -1.29 12.29 -14.53
CA ARG A 76 -2.69 12.57 -14.83
C ARG A 76 -3.08 11.95 -16.17
N TYR A 77 -4.22 11.28 -16.20
CA TYR A 77 -4.92 10.81 -17.40
C TYR A 77 -6.42 11.04 -17.24
N ASP A 78 -7.03 11.77 -18.18
CA ASP A 78 -8.50 11.90 -18.31
C ASP A 78 -9.27 12.14 -16.99
N GLY A 79 -8.78 13.04 -16.14
CA GLY A 79 -9.43 13.40 -14.87
C GLY A 79 -9.10 12.50 -13.68
N GLU A 80 -8.21 11.53 -13.86
CA GLU A 80 -7.65 10.67 -12.83
C GLU A 80 -6.15 10.93 -12.67
N ASP A 81 -5.65 10.83 -11.44
CA ASP A 81 -4.22 10.78 -11.15
C ASP A 81 -3.83 9.34 -10.80
N LEU A 82 -2.81 8.82 -11.47
CA LEU A 82 -2.22 7.52 -11.19
C LEU A 82 -0.90 7.72 -10.44
N ASP A 83 -0.85 7.21 -9.22
CA ASP A 83 0.34 7.21 -8.38
C ASP A 83 1.08 5.88 -8.47
N VAL A 84 2.40 5.93 -8.61
CA VAL A 84 3.26 4.76 -8.38
C VAL A 84 3.71 4.79 -6.93
N TYR A 85 3.17 3.85 -6.15
CA TYR A 85 3.58 3.64 -4.77
C TYR A 85 4.79 2.70 -4.73
N ARG A 86 5.77 3.06 -3.93
CA ARG A 86 6.79 2.14 -3.38
C ARG A 86 6.40 1.80 -1.95
N VAL A 87 6.42 0.52 -1.61
CA VAL A 87 6.15 0.02 -0.26
C VAL A 87 7.30 -0.84 0.24
N THR A 88 7.62 -0.73 1.52
CA THR A 88 8.65 -1.51 2.21
C THR A 88 8.13 -1.98 3.56
N PRO A 89 8.69 -3.04 4.17
CA PRO A 89 8.41 -3.34 5.57
C PRO A 89 8.69 -2.13 6.45
N THR A 90 7.81 -1.87 7.42
CA THR A 90 8.10 -0.88 8.46
C THR A 90 9.24 -1.41 9.34
N ALA A 91 10.21 -0.55 9.67
CA ALA A 91 11.30 -0.91 10.56
C ALA A 91 10.74 -1.41 11.91
N SER A 92 11.21 -2.58 12.35
CA SER A 92 10.86 -3.09 13.68
C SER A 92 11.58 -2.26 14.74
N ASN A 93 10.85 -1.70 15.71
CA ASN A 93 11.39 -0.88 16.81
C ASN A 93 12.27 -1.65 17.83
N GLN A 94 12.94 -2.74 17.44
CA GLN A 94 13.73 -3.58 18.36
C GLN A 94 15.17 -3.10 18.58
N GLN A 95 15.56 -1.91 18.13
CA GLN A 95 16.91 -1.36 18.34
C GLN A 95 16.98 -0.12 19.27
N LYS A 96 15.87 0.30 19.87
CA LYS A 96 15.88 1.48 20.78
C LYS A 96 16.17 1.15 22.25
N GLU A 97 16.23 -0.12 22.65
CA GLU A 97 16.47 -0.53 24.05
C GLU A 97 17.87 -1.12 24.34
N LEU A 98 18.73 -1.33 23.35
CA LEU A 98 20.07 -1.92 23.56
C LEU A 98 21.26 -0.92 23.54
N ARG A 99 21.00 0.39 23.59
CA ARG A 99 22.07 1.41 23.68
C ARG A 99 21.83 2.41 24.81
N SER A 100 21.91 1.93 26.04
CA SER A 100 22.38 2.73 27.17
C SER A 100 23.20 1.86 28.14
N PRO A 101 24.52 1.78 27.97
CA PRO A 101 25.39 1.59 29.11
C PRO A 101 26.26 2.83 29.34
N THR A 102 26.33 3.24 30.61
CA THR A 102 27.43 3.98 31.25
C THR A 102 27.27 5.50 31.38
N GLU A 103 26.63 5.94 32.46
CA GLU A 103 27.19 6.96 33.36
C GLU A 103 27.15 6.34 34.77
N ALA A 104 28.24 5.69 35.16
CA ALA A 104 29.28 6.28 36.03
C ALA A 104 28.76 6.55 37.44
N ARG A 105 28.79 5.50 38.27
CA ARG A 105 29.13 5.65 39.69
C ARG A 105 30.52 6.27 39.77
N SER A 106 30.64 7.41 40.41
CA SER A 106 31.80 7.80 41.23
C SER A 106 31.40 8.98 42.12
N THR A 107 31.37 8.68 43.42
CA THR A 107 31.76 9.51 44.59
C THR A 107 31.55 11.01 44.54
#